data_AF-A0A2U9T6V4-F1
#
_entry.id   AF-A0A2U9T6V4-F1
#
_cell.length_a   1.000
_cell.length_b   1.000
_cell.length_c   1.000
_cell.angle_alpha   90.00
_cell.angle_beta   90.00
_cell.angle_gamma   90.00
#
_symmetry.space_group_name_H-M   'P 1'
#
loop_
_entity.id
_entity.type
_entity.pdbx_description
1 polymer ?
#
loop_
_entity_poly.entity_id
_entity_poly.type
_entity_poly.pdbx_seq_one_letter_code
_entity_poly.pdbx_strand_id
1 'polypeptide(L)'
;MDSLTQIVLGGALAAAIAPAGHRRAALLAGAALGTLPDLDVLPINLLTDDPVQRMTWHRGISHSLLVLPFVAWMIWEGCRRRGGRVAAAPRRWFWAIQLALCTHPLLDAFTVYGTQLLWPLPVRPAMWSSVFIIDPLYTVWLLLACAIAWFARERRLGGRALVLGLALSTSYLAASLGAKAMVEREAGRALADAGLAGAPRFSVPMPFNILLWRVVAITPDGFVEGERSLVADRGPMQFRRYRSDMRAWMQVADYPSVRRLDWFNRGFMKAEQRDGELVLSDLRMGAEPDYSFRFAVAERDGAQWREIPPRQLEWPWQASRRLAGLWQRIWHSPEPTAEPVAAGVSATATPGG
;
A
#
# COMPACT_ATOMS: atom_id res chain seq x y z
N MET A 1 6.04 -3.05 0.92
CA MET A 1 6.49 -2.94 2.32
C MET A 1 7.91 -2.39 2.28
N ASP A 2 8.44 -1.93 3.40
CA ASP A 2 9.83 -1.45 3.43
C ASP A 2 10.82 -2.60 3.18
N SER A 3 12.01 -2.23 2.69
CA SER A 3 13.00 -3.21 2.25
C SER A 3 13.51 -4.10 3.39
N LEU A 4 13.60 -3.59 4.63
CA LEU A 4 14.04 -4.40 5.76
C LEU A 4 13.04 -5.52 6.04
N THR A 5 11.75 -5.20 6.03
CA THR A 5 10.66 -6.17 6.17
C THR A 5 10.74 -7.28 5.12
N GLN A 6 10.94 -6.91 3.85
CA GLN A 6 11.03 -7.89 2.77
C GLN A 6 12.28 -8.79 2.87
N ILE A 7 13.42 -8.21 3.28
CA ILE A 7 14.66 -8.94 3.56
C ILE A 7 14.45 -9.99 4.66
N VAL A 8 13.88 -9.59 5.81
CA VAL A 8 13.73 -10.52 6.94
C VAL A 8 12.64 -11.55 6.70
N LEU A 9 11.57 -11.22 5.98
CA LEU A 9 10.53 -12.19 5.60
C LEU A 9 11.09 -13.25 4.67
N GLY A 10 11.76 -12.84 3.58
CA GLY A 10 12.36 -13.77 2.62
C GLY A 10 13.40 -14.67 3.30
N GLY A 11 14.27 -14.08 4.14
CA GLY A 11 15.24 -14.81 4.94
C GLY A 11 14.60 -15.83 5.88
N ALA A 12 13.58 -15.41 6.64
CA ALA A 12 12.90 -16.26 7.61
C ALA A 12 12.23 -17.46 6.95
N LEU A 13 11.49 -17.23 5.85
CA LEU A 13 10.82 -18.29 5.07
C LEU A 13 11.82 -19.29 4.51
N ALA A 14 12.84 -18.81 3.79
CA ALA A 14 13.83 -19.70 3.19
C ALA A 14 14.56 -20.54 4.25
N ALA A 15 14.94 -19.92 5.36
CA ALA A 15 15.64 -20.59 6.46
C ALA A 15 14.77 -21.57 7.25
N ALA A 16 13.45 -21.35 7.31
CA ALA A 16 12.51 -22.27 7.94
C ALA A 16 12.33 -23.55 7.11
N ILE A 17 12.38 -23.43 5.78
CA ILE A 17 12.14 -24.54 4.84
C ILE A 17 13.43 -25.33 4.57
N ALA A 18 14.56 -24.65 4.44
CA ALA A 18 15.84 -25.28 4.14
C ALA A 18 16.29 -26.27 5.23
N PRO A 19 17.13 -27.29 4.91
CA PRO A 19 17.76 -28.13 5.92
C PRO A 19 18.50 -27.31 6.98
N ALA A 20 18.57 -27.83 8.21
CA ALA A 20 19.23 -27.14 9.33
C ALA A 20 20.69 -26.77 9.02
N GLY A 21 21.45 -27.66 8.35
CA GLY A 21 22.82 -27.42 7.90
C GLY A 21 22.96 -26.32 6.83
N HIS A 22 21.87 -25.91 6.18
CA HIS A 22 21.85 -24.86 5.17
C HIS A 22 21.34 -23.51 5.70
N ARG A 23 20.96 -23.43 6.98
CA ARG A 23 20.15 -22.32 7.53
C ARG A 23 20.72 -20.92 7.27
N ARG A 24 22.03 -20.71 7.51
CA ARG A 24 22.65 -19.39 7.29
C ARG A 24 22.67 -19.01 5.81
N ALA A 25 22.96 -19.96 4.93
CA ALA A 25 22.90 -19.73 3.49
C ALA A 25 21.47 -19.43 3.05
N ALA A 26 20.48 -20.10 3.64
CA ALA A 26 19.07 -19.85 3.35
C ALA A 26 18.59 -18.50 3.88
N LEU A 27 19.06 -18.03 5.04
CA LEU A 27 18.79 -16.67 5.52
C LEU A 27 19.27 -15.62 4.52
N LEU A 28 20.51 -15.73 4.04
CA LEU A 28 21.09 -14.78 3.09
C LEU A 28 20.44 -14.88 1.69
N ALA A 29 20.25 -16.10 1.19
CA ALA A 29 19.61 -16.31 -0.11
C ALA A 29 18.16 -15.82 -0.08
N GLY A 30 17.41 -16.13 0.98
CA GLY A 30 16.05 -15.66 1.18
C GLY A 30 15.97 -14.14 1.30
N ALA A 31 16.92 -13.51 2.00
CA ALA A 31 17.03 -12.06 2.07
C ALA A 31 17.20 -11.42 0.68
N ALA A 32 18.15 -11.93 -0.11
CA ALA A 32 18.39 -11.44 -1.47
C ALA A 32 17.18 -11.66 -2.40
N LEU A 33 16.55 -12.82 -2.33
CA LEU A 33 15.33 -13.13 -3.09
C LEU A 33 14.15 -12.26 -2.65
N GLY A 34 14.04 -11.97 -1.36
CA GLY A 34 13.05 -11.06 -0.81
C GLY A 34 13.24 -9.62 -1.28
N THR A 35 14.44 -9.20 -1.68
CA THR A 35 14.67 -7.86 -2.29
C THR A 35 14.44 -7.86 -3.80
N LEU A 36 14.53 -9.00 -4.47
CA LEU A 36 14.58 -9.09 -5.93
C LEU A 36 13.41 -8.41 -6.66
N PRO A 37 12.13 -8.54 -6.24
CA PRO A 37 11.01 -7.90 -6.93
C PRO A 37 11.11 -6.36 -6.99
N ASP A 38 11.55 -5.74 -5.89
CA ASP A 38 11.70 -4.28 -5.76
C ASP A 38 12.89 -3.72 -6.56
N LEU A 39 13.80 -4.57 -7.05
CA LEU A 39 14.89 -4.12 -7.92
C LEU A 39 14.41 -3.71 -9.32
N ASP A 40 13.11 -3.82 -9.60
CA ASP A 40 12.47 -3.32 -10.82
C ASP A 40 12.60 -1.80 -11.00
N VAL A 41 12.83 -1.05 -9.92
CA VAL A 41 13.07 0.39 -9.96
C VAL A 41 14.29 0.74 -10.83
N LEU A 42 15.30 -0.14 -10.87
CA LEU A 42 16.51 0.08 -11.67
C LEU A 42 16.21 0.06 -13.18
N PRO A 43 15.67 -1.03 -13.77
CA PRO A 43 15.32 -1.03 -15.19
C PRO A 43 14.21 -0.02 -15.50
N ILE A 44 13.22 0.20 -14.62
CA ILE A 44 12.17 1.20 -14.86
C ILE A 44 12.78 2.60 -15.01
N ASN A 45 13.68 3.01 -14.10
CA ASN A 45 14.33 4.31 -14.17
C ASN A 45 15.23 4.48 -15.41
N LEU A 46 15.73 3.38 -15.98
CA LEU A 46 16.48 3.39 -17.24
C LEU A 46 15.58 3.45 -18.48
N LEU A 47 14.33 3.00 -18.38
CA LEU A 47 13.41 2.90 -19.52
C LEU A 47 12.52 4.14 -19.70
N THR A 48 12.27 4.90 -18.63
CA THR A 48 11.35 6.05 -18.69
C THR A 48 11.67 7.13 -17.67
N ASP A 49 11.48 8.39 -18.09
CA ASP A 49 11.51 9.59 -17.23
C ASP A 49 10.13 10.06 -16.80
N ASP A 50 9.07 9.45 -17.34
CA ASP A 50 7.69 9.77 -16.98
C ASP A 50 7.39 9.29 -15.54
N PRO A 51 7.09 10.20 -14.60
CA PRO A 51 6.89 9.84 -13.21
C PRO A 51 5.59 9.05 -12.96
N VAL A 52 4.57 9.19 -13.82
CA VAL A 52 3.35 8.37 -13.78
C VAL A 52 3.68 6.95 -14.21
N GLN A 53 4.51 6.78 -15.25
CA GLN A 53 4.98 5.44 -15.65
C GLN A 53 5.84 4.82 -14.54
N ARG A 54 6.81 5.56 -13.98
CA ARG A 54 7.63 5.08 -12.86
C ARG A 54 6.78 4.58 -11.68
N MET A 55 5.79 5.37 -11.27
CA MET A 55 4.86 4.99 -10.19
C MET A 55 4.03 3.75 -10.52
N THR A 56 3.51 3.67 -11.75
CA THR A 56 2.51 2.64 -12.09
C THR A 56 3.11 1.37 -12.72
N TRP A 57 4.37 1.39 -13.13
CA TRP A 57 5.10 0.20 -13.60
C TRP A 57 5.78 -0.54 -12.45
N HIS A 58 6.19 0.19 -11.41
CA HIS A 58 6.65 -0.42 -10.18
C HIS A 58 5.55 -1.32 -9.59
N ARG A 59 5.95 -2.47 -9.04
CA ARG A 59 5.00 -3.52 -8.60
C ARG A 59 4.10 -4.07 -9.71
N GLY A 60 4.62 -4.02 -10.93
CA GLY A 60 4.03 -4.60 -12.14
C GLY A 60 4.51 -6.03 -12.38
N ILE A 61 5.21 -6.23 -13.50
CA ILE A 61 5.71 -7.53 -13.97
C ILE A 61 6.55 -8.29 -12.93
N SER A 62 7.42 -7.57 -12.22
CA SER A 62 8.31 -8.06 -11.15
C SER A 62 7.57 -8.63 -9.93
N HIS A 63 6.29 -8.28 -9.77
CA HIS A 63 5.46 -8.65 -8.62
C HIS A 63 4.29 -9.57 -9.01
N SER A 64 4.25 -10.02 -10.26
CA SER A 64 3.18 -10.89 -10.75
C SER A 64 3.30 -12.30 -10.19
N LEU A 65 2.21 -12.82 -9.63
CA LEU A 65 2.07 -14.21 -9.21
C LEU A 65 1.97 -15.18 -10.40
N LEU A 66 1.82 -14.68 -11.63
CA LEU A 66 1.91 -15.48 -12.85
C LEU A 66 3.36 -15.59 -13.36
N VAL A 67 4.19 -14.56 -13.11
CA VAL A 67 5.57 -14.48 -13.59
C VAL A 67 6.56 -15.03 -12.57
N LEU A 68 6.44 -14.62 -11.30
CA LEU A 68 7.40 -14.96 -10.25
C LEU A 68 7.58 -16.47 -10.03
N PRO A 69 6.55 -17.32 -10.05
CA PRO A 69 6.76 -18.76 -9.94
C PRO A 69 7.65 -19.34 -11.04
N PHE A 70 7.59 -18.79 -12.24
CA PHE A 70 8.44 -19.21 -13.37
C PHE A 70 9.87 -18.72 -13.19
N VAL A 71 10.06 -17.44 -12.80
CA VAL A 71 11.38 -16.88 -12.46
C VAL A 71 12.03 -17.67 -11.32
N ALA A 72 11.27 -17.97 -10.28
CA ALA A 72 11.70 -18.73 -9.13
C ALA A 72 12.11 -20.17 -9.52
N TRP A 73 11.36 -20.82 -10.42
CA TRP A 73 11.74 -22.10 -11.00
C TRP A 73 13.04 -22.02 -11.80
N MET A 74 13.24 -20.99 -12.62
CA MET A 74 14.49 -20.79 -13.39
C MET A 74 15.69 -20.61 -12.46
N ILE A 75 15.57 -19.81 -11.41
CA ILE A 75 16.61 -19.61 -10.40
C ILE A 75 16.94 -20.94 -9.72
N TRP A 76 15.91 -21.66 -9.26
CA TRP A 76 16.07 -22.96 -8.63
C TRP A 76 16.76 -23.97 -9.55
N GLU A 77 16.32 -24.08 -10.81
CA GLU A 77 16.86 -25.02 -11.79
C GLU A 77 18.32 -24.69 -12.11
N GLY A 78 18.65 -23.40 -12.30
CA GLY A 78 20.02 -22.94 -12.49
C GLY A 78 20.93 -23.28 -11.31
N CYS A 79 20.48 -23.01 -10.08
CA CYS A 79 21.23 -23.37 -8.88
C CYS A 79 21.35 -24.89 -8.69
N ARG A 80 20.30 -25.66 -9.02
CA ARG A 80 20.30 -27.13 -8.94
C ARG A 80 21.32 -27.74 -9.88
N ARG A 81 21.41 -27.27 -11.12
CA ARG A 81 22.39 -27.75 -12.12
C ARG A 81 23.83 -27.45 -11.73
N ARG A 82 24.07 -26.34 -11.02
CA ARG A 82 25.40 -25.95 -10.53
C ARG A 82 25.87 -26.74 -9.29
N GLY A 83 25.05 -27.63 -8.73
CA GLY A 83 25.41 -28.44 -7.58
C GLY A 83 25.21 -27.74 -6.23
N GLY A 84 25.95 -28.19 -5.20
CA GLY A 84 25.95 -27.57 -3.87
C GLY A 84 24.64 -27.76 -3.09
N ARG A 85 24.26 -26.74 -2.29
CA ARG A 85 23.16 -26.83 -1.31
C ARG A 85 21.79 -27.06 -1.96
N VAL A 86 21.54 -26.47 -3.13
CA VAL A 86 20.29 -26.64 -3.86
C VAL A 86 20.18 -28.06 -4.42
N ALA A 87 21.24 -28.59 -5.03
CA ALA A 87 21.28 -29.97 -5.50
C ALA A 87 21.19 -31.01 -4.36
N ALA A 88 21.75 -30.70 -3.18
CA ALA A 88 21.70 -31.58 -2.01
C ALA A 88 20.30 -31.67 -1.36
N ALA A 89 19.46 -30.65 -1.51
CA ALA A 89 18.10 -30.63 -0.97
C ALA A 89 17.10 -29.94 -1.92
N PRO A 90 16.90 -30.49 -3.13
CA PRO A 90 16.26 -29.77 -4.23
C PRO A 90 14.81 -29.41 -3.94
N ARG A 91 14.05 -30.33 -3.33
CA ARG A 91 12.65 -30.08 -2.95
C ARG A 91 12.48 -28.96 -1.94
N ARG A 92 13.35 -28.89 -0.93
CA ARG A 92 13.28 -27.84 0.10
C ARG A 92 13.69 -26.49 -0.47
N TRP A 93 14.74 -26.46 -1.27
CA TRP A 93 15.19 -25.22 -1.92
C TRP A 93 14.23 -24.72 -2.99
N PHE A 94 13.51 -25.61 -3.68
CA PHE A 94 12.42 -25.21 -4.57
C PHE A 94 11.42 -24.35 -3.82
N TRP A 95 10.84 -24.88 -2.74
CA TRP A 95 9.85 -24.13 -1.94
C TRP A 95 10.44 -22.91 -1.24
N ALA A 96 11.69 -22.96 -0.79
CA ALA A 96 12.36 -21.80 -0.20
C ALA A 96 12.44 -20.63 -1.20
N ILE A 97 12.80 -20.90 -2.47
CA ILE A 97 12.92 -19.89 -3.52
C ILE A 97 11.52 -19.42 -3.98
N GLN A 98 10.59 -20.35 -4.23
CA GLN A 98 9.21 -20.02 -4.62
C GLN A 98 8.57 -19.09 -3.58
N LEU A 99 8.62 -19.48 -2.30
CA LEU A 99 7.93 -18.73 -1.26
C LEU A 99 8.63 -17.40 -0.95
N ALA A 100 9.96 -17.34 -0.90
CA ALA A 100 10.66 -16.07 -0.71
C ALA A 100 10.29 -15.02 -1.77
N LEU A 101 10.12 -15.44 -3.04
CA LEU A 101 9.70 -14.55 -4.12
C LEU A 101 8.20 -14.25 -4.12
N CYS A 102 7.34 -15.27 -3.93
CA CYS A 102 5.88 -15.08 -4.04
C CYS A 102 5.26 -14.40 -2.82
N THR A 103 5.83 -14.52 -1.63
CA THR A 103 5.30 -13.83 -0.44
C THR A 103 5.58 -12.33 -0.45
N HIS A 104 6.60 -11.88 -1.18
CA HIS A 104 6.91 -10.45 -1.31
C HIS A 104 5.72 -9.65 -1.87
N PRO A 105 5.21 -9.94 -3.09
CA PRO A 105 4.09 -9.18 -3.65
C PRO A 105 2.79 -9.42 -2.88
N LEU A 106 2.61 -10.59 -2.26
CA LEU A 106 1.47 -10.84 -1.38
C LEU A 106 1.49 -9.91 -0.17
N LEU A 107 2.64 -9.75 0.49
CA LEU A 107 2.78 -8.81 1.59
C LEU A 107 2.57 -7.37 1.11
N ASP A 108 3.06 -7.02 -0.07
CA ASP A 108 2.85 -5.69 -0.65
C ASP A 108 1.39 -5.38 -0.94
N ALA A 109 0.58 -6.39 -1.30
CA ALA A 109 -0.86 -6.22 -1.49
C ALA A 109 -1.59 -5.86 -0.17
N PHE A 110 -1.00 -6.11 1.00
CA PHE A 110 -1.54 -5.64 2.28
C PHE A 110 -1.31 -4.15 2.53
N THR A 111 -0.55 -3.44 1.68
CA THR A 111 -0.41 -1.97 1.75
C THR A 111 -1.33 -1.27 0.75
N VAL A 112 -1.45 0.06 0.86
CA VAL A 112 -2.32 0.87 -0.02
C VAL A 112 -1.73 1.14 -1.41
N TYR A 113 -0.46 0.78 -1.62
CA TYR A 113 0.32 1.28 -2.75
C TYR A 113 -0.14 0.75 -4.12
N GLY A 114 -0.77 -0.42 -4.13
CA GLY A 114 -1.22 -1.07 -5.36
C GLY A 114 -0.15 -2.01 -5.91
N THR A 115 -0.46 -3.31 -5.93
CA THR A 115 0.43 -4.36 -6.47
C THR A 115 -0.32 -5.12 -7.56
N GLN A 116 0.26 -5.22 -8.77
CA GLN A 116 -0.37 -5.89 -9.91
C GLN A 116 -0.14 -7.41 -9.86
N LEU A 117 -0.73 -8.08 -8.86
CA LEU A 117 -0.56 -9.51 -8.60
C LEU A 117 -0.85 -10.41 -9.81
N LEU A 118 -1.75 -9.99 -10.69
CA LEU A 118 -2.22 -10.77 -11.84
C LEU A 118 -1.73 -10.23 -13.19
N TRP A 119 -0.72 -9.36 -13.20
CA TRP A 119 -0.13 -8.88 -14.45
C TRP A 119 0.28 -10.08 -15.33
N PRO A 120 -0.02 -10.08 -16.66
CA PRO A 120 -0.47 -8.96 -17.49
C PRO A 120 -1.99 -8.83 -17.63
N LEU A 121 -2.81 -9.55 -16.85
CA LEU A 121 -4.26 -9.40 -16.93
C LEU A 121 -4.66 -7.95 -16.55
N PRO A 122 -5.66 -7.34 -17.23
CA PRO A 122 -6.07 -5.95 -17.02
C PRO A 122 -6.88 -5.74 -15.71
N VAL A 123 -6.48 -6.43 -14.64
CA VAL A 123 -7.08 -6.32 -13.31
C VAL A 123 -6.41 -5.18 -12.56
N ARG A 124 -7.21 -4.31 -11.92
CA ARG A 124 -6.69 -3.18 -11.14
C ARG A 124 -5.75 -3.66 -10.03
N PRO A 125 -4.69 -2.90 -9.68
CA PRO A 125 -3.71 -3.30 -8.66
C PRO A 125 -4.36 -3.62 -7.31
N ALA A 126 -3.93 -4.69 -6.64
CA ALA A 126 -4.40 -5.07 -5.31
C ALA A 126 -3.90 -4.07 -4.25
N MET A 127 -4.81 -3.63 -3.38
CA MET A 127 -4.55 -2.66 -2.30
C MET A 127 -5.41 -3.00 -1.08
N TRP A 128 -5.20 -4.17 -0.48
CA TRP A 128 -5.96 -4.59 0.70
C TRP A 128 -5.77 -3.62 1.87
N SER A 129 -4.62 -2.94 1.94
CA SER A 129 -4.45 -1.74 2.78
C SER A 129 -4.84 -1.98 4.24
N SER A 130 -4.27 -3.03 4.84
CA SER A 130 -4.49 -3.37 6.26
C SER A 130 -3.26 -3.14 7.14
N VAL A 131 -2.09 -2.90 6.54
CA VAL A 131 -0.86 -2.52 7.25
C VAL A 131 -0.20 -1.33 6.56
N PHE A 132 0.51 -0.51 7.34
CA PHE A 132 1.29 0.59 6.80
C PHE A 132 2.56 0.06 6.11
N ILE A 133 3.14 0.85 5.19
CA ILE A 133 4.32 0.44 4.42
C ILE A 133 5.54 0.11 5.30
N ILE A 134 5.64 0.75 6.46
CA ILE A 134 6.63 0.48 7.51
C ILE A 134 5.86 0.12 8.78
N ASP A 135 5.92 -1.15 9.21
CA ASP A 135 5.24 -1.60 10.42
C ASP A 135 6.22 -2.36 11.34
N PRO A 136 6.77 -1.69 12.36
CA PRO A 136 7.76 -2.30 13.25
C PRO A 136 7.24 -3.53 13.99
N LEU A 137 5.94 -3.57 14.33
CA LEU A 137 5.35 -4.70 15.05
C LEU A 137 5.25 -5.94 14.16
N TYR A 138 5.05 -5.77 12.85
CA TYR A 138 5.18 -6.88 11.91
C TYR A 138 6.63 -7.37 11.79
N THR A 139 7.58 -6.45 11.66
CA THR A 139 8.98 -6.74 11.28
C THR A 139 9.82 -7.29 12.44
N VAL A 140 9.58 -6.83 13.67
CA VAL A 140 10.42 -7.16 14.83
C VAL A 140 10.47 -8.66 15.12
N TRP A 141 9.34 -9.36 14.97
CA TRP A 141 9.28 -10.81 15.22
C TRP A 141 10.11 -11.61 14.21
N LEU A 142 10.08 -11.19 12.94
CA LEU A 142 10.88 -11.79 11.87
C LEU A 142 12.37 -11.50 12.07
N LEU A 143 12.70 -10.26 12.43
CA LEU A 143 14.08 -9.85 12.70
C LEU A 143 14.69 -10.66 13.86
N LEU A 144 13.99 -10.74 15.00
CA LEU A 144 14.42 -11.53 16.15
C LEU A 144 14.56 -13.02 15.80
N ALA A 145 13.62 -13.57 15.05
CA ALA A 145 13.66 -14.95 14.61
C ALA A 145 14.88 -15.23 13.71
N CYS A 146 15.15 -14.36 12.75
CA CYS A 146 16.33 -14.43 11.87
C CYS A 146 17.64 -14.32 12.67
N ALA A 147 17.72 -13.38 13.63
CA ALA A 147 18.88 -13.23 14.49
C ALA A 147 19.13 -14.49 15.34
N ILE A 148 18.10 -15.01 16.02
CA ILE A 148 18.21 -16.25 16.81
C ILE A 148 18.61 -17.42 15.91
N ALA A 149 18.01 -17.56 14.72
CA ALA A 149 18.35 -18.60 13.76
C ALA A 149 19.80 -18.53 13.28
N TRP A 150 20.31 -17.32 13.06
CA TRP A 150 21.69 -17.08 12.66
C TRP A 150 22.71 -17.58 13.69
N PHE A 151 22.48 -17.26 14.97
CA PHE A 151 23.37 -17.64 16.06
C PHE A 151 23.15 -19.08 16.55
N ALA A 152 21.91 -19.58 16.52
CA ALA A 152 21.58 -20.96 16.88
C ALA A 152 22.08 -21.99 15.85
N ARG A 153 22.51 -21.56 14.66
CA ARG A 153 23.09 -22.41 13.60
C ARG A 153 22.17 -23.57 13.22
N GLU A 154 22.53 -24.81 13.53
CA GLU A 154 21.76 -26.02 13.19
C GLU A 154 20.82 -26.46 14.32
N ARG A 155 20.95 -25.87 15.51
CA ARG A 155 20.18 -26.24 16.71
C ARG A 155 18.68 -26.10 16.45
N ARG A 156 17.88 -26.95 17.11
CA ARG A 156 16.40 -26.93 17.02
C ARG A 156 15.82 -25.56 17.39
N LEU A 157 16.47 -24.82 18.29
CA LEU A 157 16.09 -23.46 18.68
C LEU A 157 15.93 -22.53 17.48
N GLY A 158 16.85 -22.57 16.50
CA GLY A 158 16.80 -21.70 15.33
C GLY A 158 15.55 -21.97 14.47
N GLY A 159 15.21 -23.24 14.25
CA GLY A 159 13.99 -23.60 13.52
C GLY A 159 12.71 -23.18 14.26
N ARG A 160 12.66 -23.38 15.59
CA ARG A 160 11.52 -22.96 16.42
C ARG A 160 11.33 -21.45 16.42
N ALA A 161 12.43 -20.69 16.51
CA ALA A 161 12.38 -19.23 16.45
C ALA A 161 11.83 -18.72 15.12
N LEU A 162 12.25 -19.32 13.99
CA LEU A 162 11.74 -18.99 12.66
C LEU A 162 10.24 -19.25 12.53
N VAL A 163 9.78 -20.43 12.95
CA VAL A 163 8.35 -20.78 12.91
C VAL A 163 7.54 -19.83 13.81
N LEU A 164 8.03 -19.53 15.02
CA LEU A 164 7.36 -18.61 15.93
C LEU A 164 7.30 -17.18 15.37
N GLY A 165 8.40 -16.67 14.82
CA GLY A 165 8.45 -15.34 14.20
C GLY A 165 7.48 -15.21 13.04
N LEU A 166 7.45 -16.20 12.14
CA LEU A 166 6.49 -16.28 11.04
C LEU A 166 5.04 -16.39 11.53
N ALA A 167 4.79 -17.18 12.57
CA ALA A 167 3.46 -17.32 13.14
C ALA A 167 2.96 -16.01 13.77
N LEU A 168 3.81 -15.30 14.51
CA LEU A 168 3.49 -14.01 15.13
C LEU A 168 3.25 -12.93 14.06
N SER A 169 4.12 -12.83 13.05
CA SER A 169 3.94 -11.84 11.97
C SER A 169 2.69 -12.12 11.14
N THR A 170 2.39 -13.40 10.85
CA THR A 170 1.16 -13.80 10.14
C THR A 170 -0.08 -13.53 10.98
N SER A 171 -0.03 -13.80 12.29
CA SER A 171 -1.13 -13.50 13.21
C SER A 171 -1.39 -11.99 13.31
N TYR A 172 -0.33 -11.17 13.26
CA TYR A 172 -0.45 -9.72 13.20
C TYR A 172 -1.16 -9.25 11.91
N LEU A 173 -0.83 -9.83 10.75
CA LEU A 173 -1.57 -9.53 9.50
C LEU A 173 -3.04 -9.93 9.61
N ALA A 174 -3.35 -11.10 10.16
CA ALA A 174 -4.74 -11.52 10.38
C ALA A 174 -5.49 -10.57 11.32
N ALA A 175 -4.85 -10.14 12.41
CA ALA A 175 -5.40 -9.14 13.32
C ALA A 175 -5.64 -7.78 12.62
N SER A 176 -4.72 -7.38 11.73
CA SER A 176 -4.84 -6.15 10.94
C SER A 176 -6.06 -6.16 10.00
N LEU A 177 -6.40 -7.32 9.42
CA LEU A 177 -7.62 -7.49 8.62
C LEU A 177 -8.88 -7.40 9.49
N GLY A 178 -8.85 -7.97 10.70
CA GLY A 178 -9.93 -7.82 11.67
C GLY A 178 -10.14 -6.36 12.09
N ALA A 179 -9.06 -5.65 12.40
CA ALA A 179 -9.08 -4.22 12.70
C ALA A 179 -9.66 -3.40 11.54
N LYS A 180 -9.23 -3.68 10.30
CA LYS A 180 -9.79 -3.08 9.08
C LYS A 180 -11.30 -3.29 8.98
N ALA A 181 -11.77 -4.53 9.13
CA ALA A 181 -13.19 -4.85 9.04
C ALA A 181 -14.03 -4.11 10.11
N MET A 182 -13.48 -3.94 11.32
CA MET A 182 -14.13 -3.14 12.36
C MET A 182 -14.27 -1.67 11.95
N VAL A 183 -13.20 -1.05 11.45
CA VAL A 183 -13.22 0.35 10.99
C VAL A 183 -14.13 0.54 9.79
N GLU A 184 -14.08 -0.35 8.80
CA GLU A 184 -14.91 -0.25 7.60
C GLU A 184 -16.39 -0.38 7.91
N ARG A 185 -16.76 -1.15 8.93
CA ARG A 185 -18.15 -1.21 9.41
C ARG A 185 -18.60 0.11 10.02
N GLU A 186 -17.80 0.74 10.88
CA GLU A 186 -18.16 2.03 11.49
C GLU A 186 -18.18 3.17 10.47
N ALA A 187 -17.23 3.18 9.53
CA ALA A 187 -17.25 4.07 8.38
C ALA A 187 -18.47 3.80 7.47
N GLY A 188 -18.84 2.52 7.31
CA GLY A 188 -20.08 2.05 6.69
C GLY A 188 -21.30 2.82 7.16
N ARG A 189 -21.53 2.77 8.47
CA ARG A 189 -22.65 3.41 9.14
C ARG A 189 -22.61 4.93 9.03
N ALA A 190 -21.50 5.55 9.42
CA ALA A 190 -21.37 7.01 9.41
C ALA A 190 -21.51 7.62 8.00
N LEU A 191 -21.00 6.94 6.96
CA LEU A 191 -21.20 7.38 5.57
C LEU A 191 -22.63 7.17 5.11
N ALA A 192 -23.32 6.10 5.54
CA ALA A 192 -24.72 5.89 5.21
C ALA A 192 -25.61 6.98 5.82
N ASP A 193 -25.37 7.34 7.09
CA ASP A 193 -26.08 8.42 7.79
C ASP A 193 -25.87 9.79 7.10
N ALA A 194 -24.72 9.97 6.46
CA ALA A 194 -24.40 11.17 5.66
C ALA A 194 -24.90 11.09 4.19
N GLY A 195 -25.68 10.08 3.82
CA GLY A 195 -26.19 9.90 2.44
C GLY A 195 -25.13 9.40 1.43
N LEU A 196 -24.00 8.89 1.90
CA LEU A 196 -22.84 8.43 1.12
C LEU A 196 -22.64 6.90 1.19
N ALA A 197 -23.69 6.13 1.43
CA ALA A 197 -23.60 4.66 1.58
C ALA A 197 -22.90 3.97 0.40
N GLY A 198 -23.18 4.41 -0.84
CA GLY A 198 -22.62 3.86 -2.07
C GLY A 198 -21.31 4.49 -2.53
N ALA A 199 -20.74 5.44 -1.79
CA ALA A 199 -19.52 6.13 -2.19
C ALA A 199 -18.33 5.16 -2.26
N PRO A 200 -17.56 5.16 -3.36
CA PRO A 200 -16.28 4.46 -3.42
C PRO A 200 -15.38 4.93 -2.27
N ARG A 201 -14.80 3.98 -1.53
CA ARG A 201 -13.99 4.27 -0.34
C ARG A 201 -12.80 3.34 -0.22
N PHE A 202 -11.79 3.80 0.52
CA PHE A 202 -10.74 2.92 1.03
C PHE A 202 -10.43 3.26 2.49
N SER A 203 -9.81 2.32 3.19
CA SER A 203 -9.28 2.52 4.53
C SER A 203 -7.83 2.08 4.59
N VAL A 204 -7.02 2.79 5.38
CA VAL A 204 -5.59 2.54 5.54
C VAL A 204 -5.21 2.81 6.99
N PRO A 205 -4.39 1.96 7.63
CA PRO A 205 -3.88 2.26 8.95
C PRO A 205 -2.88 3.42 8.89
N MET A 206 -2.86 4.21 9.96
CA MET A 206 -1.88 5.28 10.14
C MET A 206 -0.50 4.70 10.47
N PRO A 207 0.60 5.48 10.29
CA PRO A 207 1.96 4.94 10.38
C PRO A 207 2.26 4.13 11.65
N PHE A 208 2.95 3.00 11.45
CA PHE A 208 3.55 2.16 12.50
C PHE A 208 2.59 1.37 13.41
N ASN A 209 1.29 1.30 13.10
CA ASN A 209 0.32 0.60 13.95
C ASN A 209 -0.92 0.12 13.16
N ILE A 210 -1.76 -0.71 13.79
CA ILE A 210 -3.07 -1.16 13.27
C ILE A 210 -4.25 -0.66 14.14
N LEU A 211 -4.04 0.38 14.95
CA LEU A 211 -5.01 0.87 15.93
C LEU A 211 -5.73 2.13 15.48
N LEU A 212 -5.04 3.03 14.78
CA LEU A 212 -5.60 4.25 14.20
C LEU A 212 -5.67 4.11 12.69
N TRP A 213 -6.82 4.45 12.12
CA TRP A 213 -7.12 4.27 10.71
C TRP A 213 -7.65 5.55 10.09
N ARG A 214 -7.29 5.76 8.83
CA ARG A 214 -7.85 6.79 7.97
C ARG A 214 -8.80 6.14 6.98
N VAL A 215 -9.94 6.78 6.75
CA VAL A 215 -10.93 6.38 5.75
C VAL A 215 -11.21 7.57 4.83
N VAL A 216 -11.19 7.32 3.53
CA VAL A 216 -11.52 8.30 2.51
C VAL A 216 -12.65 7.76 1.65
N ALA A 217 -13.64 8.60 1.35
CA ALA A 217 -14.73 8.28 0.43
C ALA A 217 -14.95 9.40 -0.59
N ILE A 218 -15.16 9.05 -1.86
CA ILE A 218 -15.34 10.00 -2.96
C ILE A 218 -16.77 10.56 -2.96
N THR A 219 -16.90 11.87 -3.20
CA THR A 219 -18.19 12.57 -3.35
C THR A 219 -18.28 13.23 -4.73
N PRO A 220 -19.47 13.67 -5.19
CA PRO A 220 -19.63 14.30 -6.51
C PRO A 220 -18.83 15.58 -6.74
N ASP A 221 -18.43 16.27 -5.66
CA ASP A 221 -17.71 17.54 -5.63
C ASP A 221 -16.32 17.43 -4.98
N GLY A 222 -15.87 16.21 -4.64
CA GLY A 222 -14.61 16.00 -3.95
C GLY A 222 -14.53 14.68 -3.19
N PHE A 223 -14.18 14.77 -1.91
CA PHE A 223 -14.07 13.61 -1.04
C PHE A 223 -14.31 13.99 0.42
N VAL A 224 -14.58 12.98 1.22
CA VAL A 224 -14.58 13.08 2.67
C VAL A 224 -13.49 12.20 3.26
N GLU A 225 -12.89 12.67 4.35
CA GLU A 225 -11.83 11.97 5.05
C GLU A 225 -12.09 11.99 6.56
N GLY A 226 -11.86 10.87 7.21
CA GLY A 226 -12.02 10.75 8.66
C GLY A 226 -10.99 9.80 9.25
N GLU A 227 -10.77 9.94 10.55
CA GLU A 227 -9.90 9.07 11.34
C GLU A 227 -10.71 8.30 12.37
N ARG A 228 -10.34 7.04 12.61
CA ARG A 228 -10.93 6.21 13.66
C ARG A 228 -9.86 5.47 14.44
N SER A 229 -9.77 5.77 15.73
CA SER A 229 -9.03 4.93 16.69
C SER A 229 -9.91 3.79 17.15
N LEU A 230 -9.40 2.55 17.13
CA LEU A 230 -10.06 1.38 17.71
C LEU A 230 -10.01 1.35 19.24
N VAL A 231 -9.20 2.22 19.85
CA VAL A 231 -8.98 2.27 21.30
C VAL A 231 -9.79 3.40 21.94
N ALA A 232 -9.64 4.62 21.42
CA ALA A 232 -10.15 5.83 22.05
C ALA A 232 -11.57 6.19 21.62
N ASP A 233 -11.90 6.00 20.35
CA ASP A 233 -13.15 6.52 19.79
C ASP A 233 -14.31 5.56 20.11
N ARG A 234 -15.44 6.09 20.61
CA ARG A 234 -16.65 5.30 20.95
C ARG A 234 -17.89 5.70 20.15
N GLY A 235 -17.95 6.94 19.67
CA GLY A 235 -19.06 7.45 18.86
C GLY A 235 -18.94 7.13 17.37
N PRO A 236 -19.89 7.67 16.57
CA PRO A 236 -19.84 7.63 15.11
C PRO A 236 -18.54 8.25 14.58
N MET A 237 -18.07 7.73 13.44
CA MET A 237 -16.90 8.27 12.77
C MET A 237 -17.20 9.67 12.21
N GLN A 238 -16.34 10.63 12.52
CA GLN A 238 -16.47 12.00 12.01
C GLN A 238 -15.68 12.16 10.71
N PHE A 239 -16.33 12.73 9.70
CA PHE A 239 -15.75 12.97 8.39
C PHE A 239 -15.66 14.46 8.10
N ARG A 240 -14.51 14.90 7.57
CA ARG A 240 -14.28 16.25 7.05
C ARG A 240 -14.40 16.22 5.54
N ARG A 241 -15.04 17.24 4.97
CA ARG A 241 -15.23 17.37 3.51
C ARG A 241 -14.13 18.21 2.90
N TYR A 242 -13.65 17.77 1.75
CA TYR A 242 -12.66 18.47 0.95
C TYR A 242 -13.12 18.56 -0.50
N ARG A 243 -12.91 19.72 -1.13
CA ARG A 243 -13.27 19.95 -2.53
C ARG A 243 -12.22 19.38 -3.47
N SER A 244 -12.68 18.93 -4.63
CA SER A 244 -11.86 18.55 -5.78
C SER A 244 -12.45 19.20 -7.03
N ASP A 245 -11.61 19.63 -7.96
CA ASP A 245 -12.08 20.16 -9.25
C ASP A 245 -12.49 19.02 -10.19
N MET A 246 -13.64 18.41 -9.90
CA MET A 246 -14.18 17.27 -10.65
C MET A 246 -14.46 17.65 -12.12
N ARG A 247 -14.80 18.92 -12.39
CA ARG A 247 -15.02 19.41 -13.75
C ARG A 247 -13.72 19.43 -14.55
N ALA A 248 -12.65 19.97 -13.98
CA ALA A 248 -11.34 19.97 -14.64
C ALA A 248 -10.84 18.54 -14.85
N TRP A 249 -11.00 17.64 -13.87
CA TRP A 249 -10.65 16.23 -14.02
C TRP A 249 -11.37 15.56 -15.18
N MET A 250 -12.70 15.73 -15.28
CA MET A 250 -13.49 15.15 -16.38
C MET A 250 -13.05 15.66 -17.77
N GLN A 251 -12.59 16.91 -17.88
CA GLN A 251 -12.12 17.48 -19.15
C GLN A 251 -10.81 16.85 -19.66
N VAL A 252 -10.00 16.29 -18.75
CA VAL A 252 -8.71 15.67 -19.08
C VAL A 252 -8.72 14.14 -18.92
N ALA A 253 -9.89 13.54 -18.65
CA ALA A 253 -10.01 12.14 -18.30
C ALA A 253 -9.44 11.19 -19.38
N ASP A 254 -9.47 11.61 -20.65
CA ASP A 254 -8.99 10.81 -21.78
C ASP A 254 -7.46 10.90 -22.01
N TYR A 255 -6.77 11.80 -21.31
CA TYR A 255 -5.32 11.94 -21.43
C TYR A 255 -4.63 10.65 -20.96
N PRO A 256 -3.66 10.10 -21.72
CA PRO A 256 -2.96 8.87 -21.38
C PRO A 256 -2.48 8.78 -19.93
N SER A 257 -1.86 9.84 -19.41
CA SER A 257 -1.37 9.92 -18.04
C SER A 257 -2.52 9.84 -17.02
N VAL A 258 -3.63 10.55 -17.27
CA VAL A 258 -4.82 10.59 -16.42
C VAL A 258 -5.54 9.25 -16.40
N ARG A 259 -5.74 8.61 -17.56
CA ARG A 259 -6.32 7.25 -17.62
C ARG A 259 -5.47 6.23 -16.88
N ARG A 260 -4.14 6.32 -17.00
CA ARG A 260 -3.23 5.42 -16.31
C ARG A 260 -3.32 5.59 -14.80
N LEU A 261 -3.38 6.85 -14.33
CA LEU A 261 -3.55 7.19 -12.93
C LEU A 261 -4.90 6.70 -12.38
N ASP A 262 -6.00 6.99 -13.06
CA ASP A 262 -7.36 6.56 -12.67
C ASP A 262 -7.47 5.04 -12.55
N TRP A 263 -6.95 4.31 -13.54
CA TRP A 263 -6.91 2.85 -13.49
C TRP A 263 -6.08 2.35 -12.30
N PHE A 264 -4.91 2.93 -12.07
CA PHE A 264 -3.96 2.48 -11.05
C PHE A 264 -4.48 2.73 -9.64
N ASN A 265 -5.02 3.92 -9.40
CA ASN A 265 -5.48 4.33 -8.07
C ASN A 265 -6.97 4.08 -7.83
N ARG A 266 -7.69 3.53 -8.81
CA ARG A 266 -9.13 3.20 -8.74
C ARG A 266 -10.04 4.43 -8.61
N GLY A 267 -9.61 5.58 -9.11
CA GLY A 267 -10.37 6.84 -9.06
C GLY A 267 -10.24 7.63 -7.75
N PHE A 268 -9.35 7.22 -6.84
CA PHE A 268 -9.07 7.96 -5.60
C PHE A 268 -8.14 9.16 -5.85
N MET A 269 -8.56 10.09 -6.71
CA MET A 269 -7.81 11.30 -7.07
C MET A 269 -8.45 12.57 -6.52
N LYS A 270 -7.61 13.52 -6.11
CA LYS A 270 -7.98 14.94 -5.94
C LYS A 270 -7.43 15.73 -7.13
N ALA A 271 -8.28 16.53 -7.76
CA ALA A 271 -7.91 17.47 -8.79
C ALA A 271 -7.91 18.89 -8.22
N GLU A 272 -6.86 19.65 -8.54
CA GLU A 272 -6.69 21.02 -8.09
C GLU A 272 -6.08 21.84 -9.23
N GLN A 273 -6.64 23.02 -9.50
CA GLN A 273 -6.02 23.98 -10.41
C GLN A 273 -5.05 24.84 -9.61
N ARG A 274 -3.80 24.91 -10.05
CA ARG A 274 -2.77 25.71 -9.39
C ARG A 274 -1.81 26.29 -10.41
N ASP A 275 -1.57 27.61 -10.32
CA ASP A 275 -0.58 28.30 -11.14
C ASP A 275 -0.76 28.06 -12.66
N GLY A 276 -2.02 27.89 -13.11
CA GLY A 276 -2.36 27.58 -14.50
C GLY A 276 -2.25 26.11 -14.88
N GLU A 277 -1.87 25.23 -13.96
CA GLU A 277 -1.77 23.79 -14.16
C GLU A 277 -2.90 23.02 -13.48
N LEU A 278 -3.25 21.87 -14.03
CA LEU A 278 -4.10 20.88 -13.38
C LEU A 278 -3.23 19.83 -12.69
N VAL A 279 -3.34 19.78 -11.36
CA VAL A 279 -2.61 18.86 -10.50
C VAL A 279 -3.55 17.75 -10.03
N LEU A 280 -3.16 16.49 -10.29
CA LEU A 280 -3.84 15.31 -9.76
C LEU A 280 -3.03 14.72 -8.61
N SER A 281 -3.68 14.52 -7.45
CA SER A 281 -3.06 13.97 -6.24
C SER A 281 -3.68 12.63 -5.88
N ASP A 282 -2.86 11.60 -5.66
CA ASP A 282 -3.33 10.28 -5.25
C ASP A 282 -3.72 10.29 -3.76
N LEU A 283 -5.01 10.21 -3.48
CA LEU A 283 -5.56 10.31 -2.13
C LEU A 283 -5.11 9.16 -1.22
N ARG A 284 -4.66 8.04 -1.78
CA ARG A 284 -4.15 6.88 -1.04
C ARG A 284 -2.86 7.18 -0.27
N MET A 285 -2.09 8.17 -0.73
CA MET A 285 -0.70 8.37 -0.34
C MET A 285 -0.50 9.72 0.35
N GLY A 286 -0.89 9.79 1.62
CA GLY A 286 -0.80 11.02 2.42
C GLY A 286 -2.08 11.28 3.20
N ALA A 287 -2.33 12.54 3.52
CA ALA A 287 -3.56 13.04 4.14
C ALA A 287 -3.65 14.54 3.88
N GLU A 288 -4.85 15.11 3.76
CA GLU A 288 -5.00 16.52 3.42
C GLU A 288 -4.26 17.45 4.41
N PRO A 289 -3.59 18.52 3.93
CA PRO A 289 -3.25 18.87 2.53
C PRO A 289 -2.00 18.20 1.90
N ASP A 290 -1.32 17.30 2.62
CA ASP A 290 0.00 16.77 2.22
C ASP A 290 -0.10 15.37 1.58
N TYR A 291 -0.02 15.30 0.25
CA TYR A 291 0.06 14.05 -0.52
C TYR A 291 1.44 13.84 -1.12
N SER A 292 1.94 12.60 -1.10
CA SER A 292 3.27 12.24 -1.61
C SER A 292 3.34 12.14 -3.14
N PHE A 293 2.22 11.79 -3.78
CA PHE A 293 2.14 11.65 -5.24
C PHE A 293 1.17 12.67 -5.80
N ARG A 294 1.73 13.72 -6.39
CA ARG A 294 1.03 14.82 -7.04
C ARG A 294 1.64 15.04 -8.40
N PHE A 295 0.82 15.07 -9.43
CA PHE A 295 1.27 15.19 -10.81
C PHE A 295 0.60 16.36 -11.49
N ALA A 296 1.38 17.32 -11.99
CA ALA A 296 0.88 18.25 -13.00
C ALA A 296 0.73 17.48 -14.31
N VAL A 297 -0.48 17.43 -14.86
CA VAL A 297 -0.81 16.62 -16.06
C VAL A 297 -1.31 17.44 -17.24
N ALA A 298 -1.76 18.67 -16.99
CA ALA A 298 -2.22 19.58 -18.03
C ALA A 298 -1.95 21.04 -17.63
N GLU A 299 -1.80 21.89 -18.64
CA GLU A 299 -1.73 23.34 -18.50
C GLU A 299 -2.99 23.98 -19.11
N ARG A 300 -3.35 25.14 -18.60
CA ARG A 300 -4.48 25.92 -19.11
C ARG A 300 -4.11 26.55 -20.45
N ASP A 301 -4.93 26.29 -21.47
CA ASP A 301 -4.86 26.93 -22.78
C ASP A 301 -6.20 27.64 -23.05
N GLY A 302 -6.29 28.89 -22.59
CA GLY A 302 -7.54 29.66 -22.58
C GLY A 302 -8.66 28.97 -21.79
N ALA A 303 -9.71 28.52 -22.48
CA ALA A 303 -10.85 27.81 -21.88
C ALA A 303 -10.64 26.29 -21.79
N GLN A 304 -9.62 25.75 -22.44
CA GLN A 304 -9.34 24.32 -22.54
C GLN A 304 -8.10 23.94 -21.73
N TRP A 305 -7.87 22.62 -21.62
CA TRP A 305 -6.66 22.06 -21.04
C TRP A 305 -5.80 21.51 -22.18
N ARG A 306 -4.49 21.69 -22.10
CA ARG A 306 -3.52 21.06 -22.98
C ARG A 306 -2.71 20.05 -22.19
N GLU A 307 -2.63 18.80 -22.67
CA GLU A 307 -1.80 17.77 -22.03
C GLU A 307 -0.33 18.21 -22.01
N ILE A 308 0.33 17.96 -20.87
CA ILE A 308 1.78 18.13 -20.71
C ILE A 308 2.41 16.81 -20.30
N PRO A 309 3.72 16.58 -20.57
CA PRO A 309 4.46 15.50 -19.93
C PRO A 309 4.31 15.60 -18.41
N PRO A 310 3.85 14.54 -17.72
CA PRO A 310 3.51 14.67 -16.31
C PRO A 310 4.75 15.00 -15.48
N ARG A 311 4.60 15.91 -14.53
CA ARG A 311 5.67 16.30 -13.61
C ARG A 311 5.24 16.00 -12.18
N GLN A 312 6.04 15.23 -11.44
CA GLN A 312 5.78 14.99 -10.03
C GLN A 312 6.18 16.24 -9.23
N LEU A 313 5.24 16.77 -8.47
CA LEU A 313 5.47 17.93 -7.61
C LEU A 313 5.91 17.43 -6.23
N GLU A 314 7.07 17.92 -5.76
CA GLU A 314 7.53 17.66 -4.41
C GLU A 314 6.87 18.64 -3.43
N TRP A 315 6.33 18.12 -2.33
CA TRP A 315 5.85 18.94 -1.23
C TRP A 315 6.68 18.64 0.01
N PRO A 316 7.11 19.66 0.77
CA PRO A 316 7.82 19.43 2.03
C PRO A 316 6.87 18.76 3.02
N TRP A 317 7.00 17.43 3.17
CA TRP A 317 6.26 16.67 4.17
C TRP A 317 6.79 17.07 5.56
N GLN A 318 6.00 17.80 6.36
CA GLN A 318 6.36 18.12 7.75
C GLN A 318 6.10 16.93 8.67
N ALA A 319 6.84 15.84 8.42
CA ALA A 319 6.67 14.51 9.00
C ALA A 319 6.56 14.51 10.54
N SER A 320 7.45 15.24 11.20
CA SER A 320 7.62 15.20 12.67
C SER A 320 6.44 15.78 13.43
N ARG A 321 5.87 16.91 12.98
CA ARG A 321 4.74 17.57 13.65
C ARG A 321 3.45 16.77 13.53
N ARG A 322 3.19 16.19 12.36
CA ARG A 322 1.97 15.41 12.15
C ARG A 322 2.00 14.04 12.84
N LEU A 323 3.16 13.39 12.89
CA LEU A 323 3.27 12.07 13.50
C LEU A 323 2.91 12.09 15.00
N ALA A 324 3.31 13.13 15.73
CA ALA A 324 2.96 13.29 17.14
C ALA A 324 1.44 13.40 17.37
N GLY A 325 0.75 14.23 16.57
CA GLY A 325 -0.71 14.38 16.64
C GLY A 325 -1.46 13.09 16.29
N LEU A 326 -0.98 12.36 15.27
CA LEU A 326 -1.52 11.05 14.91
C LEU A 326 -1.36 10.02 16.03
N TRP A 327 -0.20 10.00 16.69
CA TRP A 327 0.02 9.10 17.83
C TRP A 327 -0.86 9.44 19.04
N GLN A 328 -1.11 10.73 19.29
CA GLN A 328 -2.07 11.16 20.31
C GLN A 328 -3.50 10.70 19.97
N ARG A 329 -3.91 10.75 18.69
CA ARG A 329 -5.22 10.30 18.23
C ARG A 329 -5.48 8.80 18.45
N ILE A 330 -4.44 7.98 18.59
CA ILE A 330 -4.61 6.58 18.99
C ILE A 330 -5.31 6.51 20.37
N TRP A 331 -4.96 7.41 21.30
CA TRP A 331 -5.34 7.33 22.71
C TRP A 331 -6.40 8.34 23.15
N HIS A 332 -6.65 9.38 22.34
CA HIS A 332 -7.59 10.45 22.67
C HIS A 332 -8.62 10.64 21.57
N SER A 333 -9.90 10.67 21.92
CA SER A 333 -11.00 10.98 20.98
C SER A 333 -10.83 12.36 20.34
N PRO A 334 -11.31 12.58 19.10
CA PRO A 334 -11.26 13.90 18.50
C PRO A 334 -12.20 14.82 19.29
N GLU A 335 -11.80 16.08 19.48
CA GLU A 335 -12.73 17.09 20.00
C GLU A 335 -13.93 17.19 19.04
N PRO A 336 -15.18 17.33 19.54
CA PRO A 336 -16.35 17.47 18.69
C PRO A 336 -16.16 18.66 17.75
N THR A 337 -16.07 18.40 16.44
CA THR A 337 -15.99 19.47 15.46
C THR A 337 -17.36 20.16 15.37
N ALA A 338 -17.40 21.50 15.52
CA ALA A 338 -18.64 22.27 15.57
C ALA A 338 -19.45 22.32 14.25
N GLU A 339 -18.89 21.79 13.15
CA GLU A 339 -19.59 21.64 11.87
C GLU A 339 -19.75 20.15 11.55
N PRO A 340 -20.85 19.50 11.96
CA PRO A 340 -21.24 18.23 11.36
C PRO A 340 -21.44 18.44 9.85
N VAL A 341 -21.25 17.37 9.07
CA VAL A 341 -21.64 17.30 7.66
C VAL A 341 -23.13 17.66 7.58
N ALA A 342 -23.44 18.93 7.32
CA ALA A 342 -24.81 19.37 7.13
C ALA A 342 -25.36 18.64 5.91
N ALA A 343 -26.52 18.00 6.07
CA ALA A 343 -27.30 17.44 4.98
C ALA A 343 -27.80 18.59 4.08
N GLY A 344 -26.92 19.08 3.21
CA GLY A 344 -27.21 20.11 2.24
C GLY A 344 -27.82 19.51 0.98
N VAL A 345 -29.06 19.03 1.05
CA VAL A 345 -29.93 18.95 -0.12
C VAL A 345 -31.11 19.86 0.15
N SER A 346 -30.90 21.16 -0.05
CA SER A 346 -32.01 22.10 -0.20
C SER A 346 -32.61 21.85 -1.58
N ALA A 347 -33.71 21.09 -1.62
CA ALA A 347 -34.59 21.04 -2.77
C ALA A 347 -35.35 22.37 -2.84
N THR A 348 -34.78 23.36 -3.51
CA THR A 348 -35.51 24.57 -3.95
C THR A 348 -35.70 24.49 -5.45
N ALA A 349 -36.94 24.24 -5.89
CA ALA A 349 -37.75 25.18 -6.66
C ALA A 349 -38.81 24.46 -7.51
N THR A 350 -40.07 24.63 -7.11
CA THR A 350 -41.18 24.84 -8.06
C THR A 350 -41.97 26.03 -7.55
N PRO A 351 -42.00 27.17 -8.27
CA PRO A 351 -42.96 28.22 -8.00
C PRO A 351 -44.31 27.82 -8.62
N GLY A 352 -45.39 28.19 -7.92
CA GLY A 352 -46.75 28.00 -8.40
C GLY A 352 -47.06 28.80 -9.67
N GLY A 353 -47.89 28.18 -10.50
CA GLY A 353 -48.71 28.76 -11.56
C GLY A 353 -49.95 27.88 -11.68
#